data_AF-A0A8E2AW60-F1
#
_entry.id   AF-A0A8E2AW60-F1
#
_cell.length_a   1.000
_cell.length_b   1.000
_cell.length_c   1.000
_cell.angle_alpha   90.00
_cell.angle_beta   90.00
_cell.angle_gamma   90.00
#
_symmetry.space_group_name_H-M   'P 1'
#
loop_
_entity.id
_entity.type
_entity.pdbx_description
1 polymer ?
#
loop_
_entity_poly.entity_id
_entity_poly.type
_entity_poly.pdbx_seq_one_letter_code
_entity_poly.pdbx_strand_id
1 'polypeptide(L)'
;MNDSVDEQLKALQAALSSKPPFCSGVLEVLPENLVLYYGKDGNLGRIDFASASEDKLKHLTSVCDPATFGRNDRDVYDETYRKAGKLDAAYFAAKFDPQSSGLLDAIRGDLLEGDRERPIRAELYKLNVYGPGSFFKAHMDTPRGSDMFGSLVLVFPAAHEGGAIELRHEGAEWTFDSATALAASQKPSIGYVAFFSDVEHEVTPIRSGYRVTVTYNLYYAAESDAVLGGGDRPVARDPPANEAAFKAGLRALLEDEAYMPDGGVLGFGLRHQYPCDRQDPTKNDLKQFERRLKGSDAMLLRVCRALGLEASVQVVYKTYAGSALLDRVVDFEDRDDPEEDVVYWLKSTYNGMVLKSEYTDEEYEVSVSWVTPYARNDAMSLPFMTYGNEADVTWAYIHLCLVVKVPAVPRAVNV
;
A
#
# COMPACT_ATOMS: atom_id res chain seq x y z
N MET A 1 -26.17 -20.50 -8.64
CA MET A 1 -26.00 -19.97 -7.28
C MET A 1 -27.36 -19.54 -6.77
N ASN A 2 -27.61 -19.63 -5.47
CA ASN A 2 -28.85 -19.17 -4.84
C ASN A 2 -28.74 -17.63 -4.65
N ASP A 3 -29.80 -16.87 -4.95
CA ASP A 3 -29.77 -15.39 -4.89
C ASP A 3 -29.28 -14.87 -3.52
N SER A 4 -29.59 -15.61 -2.44
CA SER A 4 -29.12 -15.31 -1.07
C SER A 4 -27.60 -15.41 -0.90
N VAL A 5 -26.94 -16.38 -1.53
CA VAL A 5 -25.48 -16.57 -1.46
C VAL A 5 -24.77 -15.45 -2.22
N ASP A 6 -25.31 -15.06 -3.38
CA ASP A 6 -24.76 -13.97 -4.19
C ASP A 6 -24.84 -12.62 -3.45
N GLU A 7 -25.91 -12.37 -2.70
CA GLU A 7 -26.03 -11.20 -1.82
C GLU A 7 -25.00 -11.21 -0.68
N GLN A 8 -24.79 -12.36 -0.04
CA GLN A 8 -23.77 -12.52 1.01
C GLN A 8 -22.35 -12.27 0.47
N LEU A 9 -22.02 -12.80 -0.72
CA LEU A 9 -20.72 -12.58 -1.36
C LEU A 9 -20.49 -11.10 -1.69
N LYS A 10 -21.51 -10.41 -2.20
CA LYS A 10 -21.44 -8.95 -2.47
C LYS A 10 -21.24 -8.16 -1.18
N ALA A 11 -21.92 -8.52 -0.09
CA ALA A 11 -21.74 -7.88 1.20
C ALA A 11 -20.31 -8.05 1.74
N LEU A 12 -19.69 -9.21 1.54
CA LEU A 12 -18.30 -9.47 1.90
C LEU A 12 -17.32 -8.60 1.09
N GLN A 13 -17.51 -8.53 -0.23
CA GLN A 13 -16.72 -7.66 -1.10
C GLN A 13 -16.81 -6.20 -0.64
N ALA A 14 -18.02 -5.71 -0.38
CA ALA A 14 -18.24 -4.33 0.06
C ALA A 14 -17.57 -4.02 1.41
N ALA A 15 -17.56 -4.98 2.35
CA ALA A 15 -16.89 -4.79 3.63
C ALA A 15 -15.36 -4.67 3.47
N LEU A 16 -14.74 -5.45 2.57
CA LEU A 16 -13.30 -5.39 2.28
C LEU A 16 -12.87 -4.08 1.59
N SER A 17 -13.74 -3.50 0.77
CA SER A 17 -13.45 -2.27 0.01
C SER A 17 -14.01 -0.99 0.66
N SER A 18 -14.52 -1.09 1.89
CA SER A 18 -15.22 0.01 2.56
C SER A 18 -14.33 1.21 2.94
N LYS A 19 -13.02 0.98 3.11
CA LYS A 19 -12.05 2.02 3.41
C LYS A 19 -11.15 2.37 2.23
N PRO A 20 -10.83 3.67 2.04
CA PRO A 20 -9.88 4.09 1.04
C PRO A 20 -8.47 3.59 1.37
N PRO A 21 -7.58 3.42 0.38
CA PRO A 21 -6.21 2.94 0.56
C PRO A 21 -5.25 4.03 1.08
N PHE A 22 -5.80 5.07 1.70
CA PHE A 22 -5.09 6.20 2.25
C PHE A 22 -5.86 6.80 3.43
N CYS A 23 -5.17 7.55 4.27
CA CYS A 23 -5.76 8.47 5.24
C CYS A 23 -5.11 9.85 5.12
N SER A 24 -5.84 10.91 5.41
CA SER A 24 -5.32 12.27 5.34
C SER A 24 -5.98 13.18 6.38
N GLY A 25 -5.33 14.30 6.65
CA GLY A 25 -5.88 15.29 7.57
C GLY A 25 -4.93 16.44 7.87
N VAL A 26 -5.27 17.18 8.91
CA VAL A 26 -4.48 18.27 9.45
C VAL A 26 -4.18 17.94 10.91
N LEU A 27 -2.89 17.93 11.25
CA LEU A 27 -2.40 17.69 12.60
C LEU A 27 -2.03 19.04 13.23
N GLU A 28 -2.68 19.40 14.33
CA GLU A 28 -2.24 20.53 15.16
C GLU A 28 -0.87 20.21 15.77
N VAL A 29 0.07 21.15 15.70
CA VAL A 29 1.43 21.00 16.20
C VAL A 29 1.88 22.22 16.99
N LEU A 30 2.98 22.10 17.72
CA LEU A 30 3.62 23.27 18.31
C LEU A 30 4.33 24.09 17.22
N PRO A 31 4.39 25.43 17.32
CA PRO A 31 5.07 26.27 16.33
C PRO A 31 6.50 25.81 16.01
N GLU A 32 7.26 25.36 17.00
CA GLU A 32 8.65 24.88 16.82
C GLU A 32 8.76 23.63 15.94
N ASN A 33 7.69 22.84 15.80
CA ASN A 33 7.66 21.71 14.89
C ASN A 33 7.60 22.15 13.41
N LEU A 34 7.20 23.39 13.13
CA LEU A 34 7.14 23.98 11.79
C LEU A 34 8.50 24.50 11.31
N VAL A 35 9.60 24.15 11.98
CA VAL A 35 10.95 24.59 11.62
C VAL A 35 11.66 23.52 10.80
N LEU A 36 12.30 23.95 9.71
CA LEU A 36 13.12 23.11 8.85
C LEU A 36 14.49 23.74 8.62
N TYR A 37 15.53 22.92 8.74
CA TYR A 37 16.92 23.24 8.43
C TYR A 37 17.31 22.53 7.14
N TYR A 38 18.05 23.19 6.27
CA TYR A 38 18.45 22.63 4.98
C TYR A 38 19.77 23.22 4.50
N GLY A 39 20.48 22.53 3.62
CA GLY A 39 21.65 23.11 2.97
C GLY A 39 22.58 22.12 2.31
N LYS A 40 23.44 22.66 1.44
CA LYS A 40 24.53 21.97 0.74
C LYS A 40 25.75 22.87 0.67
N ASP A 41 26.95 22.31 0.84
CA ASP A 41 28.22 22.98 0.54
C ASP A 41 28.36 24.42 1.09
N GLY A 42 27.92 24.65 2.33
CA GLY A 42 27.97 25.96 3.00
C GLY A 42 26.81 26.91 2.70
N ASN A 43 25.95 26.59 1.72
CA ASN A 43 24.67 27.25 1.52
C ASN A 43 23.62 26.67 2.47
N LEU A 44 23.53 27.24 3.67
CA LEU A 44 22.67 26.77 4.76
C LEU A 44 21.45 27.68 4.94
N GLY A 45 20.32 27.07 5.22
CA GLY A 45 19.04 27.74 5.45
C GLY A 45 18.30 27.21 6.66
N ARG A 46 17.52 28.11 7.27
CA ARG A 46 16.47 27.79 8.23
C ARG A 46 15.21 28.48 7.78
N ILE A 47 14.11 27.74 7.73
CA ILE A 47 12.77 28.28 7.48
C ILE A 47 11.85 27.91 8.64
N ASP A 48 10.98 28.85 8.98
CA ASP A 48 9.94 28.70 9.99
C ASP A 48 8.60 28.85 9.28
N PHE A 49 7.87 27.75 9.12
CA PHE A 49 6.63 27.74 8.37
C PHE A 49 5.46 28.41 9.09
N ALA A 50 5.61 28.77 10.37
CA ALA A 50 4.63 29.64 11.04
C ALA A 50 4.62 31.07 10.47
N SER A 51 5.72 31.51 9.84
CA SER A 51 5.87 32.85 9.28
C SER A 51 6.79 32.87 8.05
N ALA A 52 6.69 31.85 7.18
CA ALA A 52 7.58 31.71 6.03
C ALA A 52 7.38 32.87 5.04
N SER A 53 8.46 33.61 4.75
CA SER A 53 8.47 34.62 3.69
C SER A 53 8.76 34.00 2.33
N GLU A 54 8.30 34.68 1.27
CA GLU A 54 8.56 34.25 -0.10
C GLU A 54 10.07 34.15 -0.41
N ASP A 55 10.89 35.06 0.11
CA ASP A 55 12.35 35.01 -0.06
C ASP A 55 12.99 33.76 0.56
N LYS A 56 12.47 33.30 1.71
CA LYS A 56 12.94 32.05 2.34
C LYS A 56 12.52 30.82 1.53
N LEU A 57 11.34 30.85 0.91
CA LEU A 57 10.86 29.77 0.03
C LEU A 57 11.64 29.74 -1.29
N LYS A 58 11.94 30.89 -1.87
CA LYS A 58 12.82 31.03 -3.05
C LYS A 58 14.22 30.51 -2.74
N HIS A 59 14.77 30.87 -1.59
CA HIS A 59 16.06 30.37 -1.15
C HIS A 59 16.07 28.83 -1.01
N LEU A 60 15.06 28.26 -0.34
CA LEU A 60 14.91 26.79 -0.24
C LEU A 60 14.84 26.16 -1.64
N THR A 61 14.08 26.74 -2.55
CA THR A 61 13.97 26.28 -3.94
C THR A 61 15.32 26.31 -4.65
N SER A 62 16.13 27.35 -4.48
CA SER A 62 17.46 27.46 -5.11
C SER A 62 18.51 26.48 -4.59
N VAL A 63 18.29 25.90 -3.40
CA VAL A 63 19.16 24.87 -2.82
C VAL A 63 18.76 23.47 -3.31
N CYS A 64 17.53 23.30 -3.80
CA CYS A 64 17.03 22.03 -4.29
C CYS A 64 17.66 21.64 -5.64
N ASP A 65 17.87 20.35 -5.86
CA ASP A 65 18.15 19.81 -7.19
C ASP A 65 16.84 19.68 -7.97
N PRO A 66 16.87 19.69 -9.31
CA PRO A 66 15.72 19.28 -10.10
C PRO A 66 15.32 17.84 -9.77
N ALA A 67 14.04 17.60 -9.56
CA ALA A 67 13.54 16.27 -9.22
C ALA A 67 13.43 15.35 -10.45
N THR A 68 13.98 14.14 -10.35
CA THR A 68 13.84 13.06 -11.33
C THR A 68 12.66 12.14 -10.98
N PHE A 69 12.32 11.19 -11.84
CA PHE A 69 11.38 10.10 -11.54
C PHE A 69 11.88 8.78 -12.14
N GLY A 70 11.40 7.67 -11.61
CA GLY A 70 11.76 6.33 -12.09
C GLY A 70 11.01 5.95 -13.35
N ARG A 71 11.72 5.46 -14.36
CA ARG A 71 11.13 4.83 -15.55
C ARG A 71 12.08 3.78 -16.09
N ASN A 72 11.60 2.53 -16.19
CA ASN A 72 12.39 1.39 -16.71
C ASN A 72 13.78 1.31 -16.07
N ASP A 73 13.81 1.28 -14.73
CA ASP A 73 15.03 1.16 -13.94
C ASP A 73 16.06 2.30 -14.11
N ARG A 74 15.60 3.45 -14.61
CA ARG A 74 16.43 4.65 -14.76
C ARG A 74 15.74 5.86 -14.19
N ASP A 75 16.52 6.71 -13.52
CA ASP A 75 16.06 8.04 -13.16
C ASP A 75 16.02 8.89 -14.42
N VAL A 76 14.84 9.43 -14.71
CA VAL A 76 14.56 10.28 -15.86
C VAL A 76 14.28 11.69 -15.38
N TYR A 77 14.93 12.66 -16.02
CA TYR A 77 14.61 14.06 -15.90
C TYR A 77 13.76 14.50 -17.09
N ASP A 78 12.48 14.75 -16.85
CA ASP A 78 11.53 15.26 -17.85
C ASP A 78 10.51 16.17 -17.17
N GLU A 79 10.66 17.48 -17.37
CA GLU A 79 9.79 18.50 -16.80
C GLU A 79 8.36 18.47 -17.34
N THR A 80 8.10 17.75 -18.45
CA THR A 80 6.73 17.52 -18.94
C THR A 80 6.01 16.44 -18.13
N TYR A 81 6.74 15.71 -17.28
CA TYR A 81 6.22 14.65 -16.43
C TYR A 81 6.33 14.98 -14.93
N ARG A 82 7.48 15.51 -14.51
CA ARG A 82 7.71 15.97 -13.13
C ARG A 82 8.47 17.29 -13.15
N LYS A 83 7.88 18.32 -12.58
CA LYS A 83 8.54 19.61 -12.33
C LYS A 83 8.48 19.93 -10.86
N ALA A 84 9.60 19.77 -10.16
CA ALA A 84 9.74 20.06 -8.73
C ALA A 84 11.23 20.18 -8.36
N GLY A 85 11.52 20.83 -7.24
CA GLY A 85 12.80 20.71 -6.55
C GLY A 85 12.81 19.56 -5.54
N LYS A 86 13.97 18.94 -5.32
CA LYS A 86 14.19 17.95 -4.26
C LYS A 86 15.44 18.20 -3.42
N LEU A 87 15.40 17.74 -2.17
CA LEU A 87 16.57 17.50 -1.32
C LEU A 87 16.48 16.10 -0.71
N ASP A 88 17.57 15.36 -0.79
CA ASP A 88 17.71 14.06 -0.13
C ASP A 88 17.88 14.24 1.38
N ALA A 89 17.50 13.23 2.18
CA ALA A 89 17.51 13.27 3.64
C ALA A 89 18.83 13.75 4.28
N ALA A 90 19.98 13.55 3.62
CA ALA A 90 21.27 14.02 4.12
C ALA A 90 21.41 15.56 4.17
N TYR A 91 20.57 16.29 3.44
CA TYR A 91 20.71 17.74 3.23
C TYR A 91 19.63 18.56 3.95
N PHE A 92 18.78 17.94 4.76
CA PHE A 92 17.79 18.65 5.55
C PHE A 92 17.43 17.92 6.85
N ALA A 93 16.86 18.67 7.80
CA ALA A 93 16.31 18.15 9.03
C ALA A 93 15.04 18.92 9.41
N ALA A 94 13.98 18.18 9.76
CA ALA A 94 12.73 18.75 10.27
C ALA A 94 12.71 18.67 11.79
N LYS A 95 12.14 19.69 12.45
CA LYS A 95 11.89 19.66 13.90
C LYS A 95 10.66 18.84 14.28
N PHE A 96 9.73 18.65 13.35
CA PHE A 96 8.64 17.71 13.52
C PHE A 96 9.14 16.27 13.37
N ASP A 97 8.81 15.43 14.34
CA ASP A 97 9.10 14.00 14.33
C ASP A 97 7.78 13.21 14.36
N PRO A 98 7.44 12.47 13.29
CA PRO A 98 6.25 11.65 13.25
C PRO A 98 6.17 10.65 14.41
N GLN A 99 7.30 10.12 14.90
CA GLN A 99 7.34 9.06 15.90
C GLN A 99 6.83 9.51 17.26
N SER A 100 7.13 10.74 17.65
CA SER A 100 6.74 11.31 18.95
C SER A 100 5.43 12.13 18.90
N SER A 101 4.80 12.25 17.73
CA SER A 101 3.64 13.12 17.52
C SER A 101 2.27 12.47 17.74
N GLY A 102 2.20 11.14 17.86
CA GLY A 102 0.95 10.39 17.82
C GLY A 102 0.35 10.21 16.41
N LEU A 103 0.97 10.79 15.38
CA LEU A 103 0.52 10.66 13.98
C LEU A 103 0.57 9.21 13.50
N LEU A 104 1.59 8.45 13.88
CA LEU A 104 1.68 7.04 13.50
C LEU A 104 0.55 6.20 14.11
N ASP A 105 0.10 6.51 15.33
CA ASP A 105 -1.05 5.82 15.93
C ASP A 105 -2.36 6.14 15.20
N ALA A 106 -2.52 7.38 14.73
CA ALA A 106 -3.65 7.75 13.87
C ALA A 106 -3.60 6.97 12.54
N ILE A 107 -2.44 6.93 11.88
CA ILE A 107 -2.25 6.18 10.63
C ILE A 107 -2.53 4.69 10.84
N ARG A 108 -2.08 4.08 11.93
CA ARG A 108 -2.40 2.68 12.26
C ARG A 108 -3.91 2.47 12.42
N GLY A 109 -4.59 3.39 13.09
CA GLY A 109 -6.04 3.36 13.27
C GLY A 109 -6.79 3.42 11.95
N ASP A 110 -6.44 4.39 11.11
CA ASP A 110 -7.22 4.76 9.94
C ASP A 110 -6.85 3.94 8.70
N LEU A 111 -5.55 3.80 8.41
CA LEU A 111 -5.03 3.12 7.22
C LEU A 111 -4.85 1.61 7.41
N LEU A 112 -4.47 1.16 8.60
CA LEU A 112 -4.13 -0.25 8.87
C LEU A 112 -5.25 -1.02 9.57
N GLU A 113 -6.50 -0.58 9.43
CA GLU A 113 -7.66 -1.27 10.03
C GLU A 113 -7.51 -1.48 11.55
N GLY A 114 -6.92 -0.50 12.24
CA GLY A 114 -6.69 -0.59 13.68
C GLY A 114 -5.72 -1.70 14.10
N ASP A 115 -4.83 -2.16 13.21
CA ASP A 115 -3.88 -3.22 13.51
C ASP A 115 -3.01 -2.86 14.73
N ARG A 116 -3.20 -3.66 15.79
CA ARG A 116 -2.60 -3.45 17.10
C ARG A 116 -1.30 -4.23 17.29
N GLU A 117 -1.14 -5.29 16.52
CA GLU A 117 -0.08 -6.28 16.70
C GLU A 117 1.21 -5.84 16.02
N ARG A 118 1.09 -5.04 14.94
CA ARG A 118 2.24 -4.64 14.14
C ARG A 118 2.65 -3.19 14.41
N PRO A 119 3.81 -2.94 15.04
CA PRO A 119 4.33 -1.60 15.13
C PRO A 119 4.78 -1.11 13.75
N ILE A 120 4.78 0.21 13.57
CA ILE A 120 5.23 0.84 12.33
C ILE A 120 6.27 1.91 12.63
N ARG A 121 7.14 2.17 11.65
CA ARG A 121 8.13 3.25 11.70
C ARG A 121 8.05 4.12 10.46
N ALA A 122 8.37 5.41 10.64
CA ALA A 122 8.55 6.37 9.56
C ALA A 122 10.04 6.65 9.35
N GLU A 123 10.51 6.45 8.12
CA GLU A 123 11.89 6.71 7.73
C GLU A 123 11.96 7.96 6.86
N LEU A 124 12.75 8.94 7.28
CA LEU A 124 12.91 10.19 6.53
C LEU A 124 13.50 9.90 5.15
N TYR A 125 12.82 10.37 4.10
CA TYR A 125 13.24 10.06 2.73
C TYR A 125 13.65 11.33 1.97
N LYS A 126 12.71 12.22 1.66
CA LYS A 126 13.00 13.38 0.80
C LYS A 126 12.15 14.59 1.13
N LEU A 127 12.69 15.76 0.83
CA LEU A 127 11.96 17.02 0.79
C LEU A 127 11.68 17.39 -0.67
N ASN A 128 10.48 17.87 -0.94
CA ASN A 128 10.11 18.40 -2.24
C ASN A 128 9.57 19.82 -2.14
N VAL A 129 9.93 20.65 -3.12
CA VAL A 129 9.42 22.01 -3.27
C VAL A 129 8.80 22.17 -4.64
N TYR A 130 7.54 22.57 -4.67
CA TYR A 130 6.79 22.84 -5.89
C TYR A 130 6.45 24.32 -5.93
N GLY A 131 7.06 25.06 -6.85
CA GLY A 131 6.73 26.46 -7.12
C GLY A 131 5.64 26.60 -8.20
N PRO A 132 5.32 27.82 -8.66
CA PRO A 132 4.31 28.02 -9.70
C PRO A 132 4.59 27.23 -10.99
N GLY A 133 3.57 26.56 -11.52
CA GLY A 133 3.63 25.68 -12.68
C GLY A 133 4.28 24.31 -12.44
N SER A 134 4.73 24.02 -11.22
CA SER A 134 5.24 22.70 -10.82
C SER A 134 4.10 21.69 -10.70
N PHE A 135 4.40 20.40 -10.91
CA PHE A 135 3.45 19.28 -10.82
C PHE A 135 4.21 17.94 -10.80
N PHE A 136 3.50 16.84 -10.57
CA PHE A 136 4.02 15.50 -10.81
C PHE A 136 2.89 14.59 -11.27
N LYS A 137 3.00 14.01 -12.46
CA LYS A 137 1.97 13.13 -13.05
C LYS A 137 1.80 11.81 -12.30
N ALA A 138 0.71 11.12 -12.61
CA ALA A 138 0.33 9.81 -12.07
C ALA A 138 1.46 8.78 -12.08
N HIS A 139 1.85 8.33 -10.88
CA HIS A 139 2.91 7.36 -10.63
C HIS A 139 2.59 6.53 -9.37
N MET A 140 3.32 5.44 -9.14
CA MET A 140 3.30 4.69 -7.89
C MET A 140 4.65 4.81 -7.17
N ASP A 141 4.68 4.46 -5.88
CA ASP A 141 5.95 4.42 -5.17
C ASP A 141 6.75 3.20 -5.55
N THR A 142 8.04 3.42 -5.83
CA THR A 142 9.00 2.35 -6.03
C THR A 142 9.29 1.70 -4.67
N PRO A 143 9.07 0.38 -4.50
CA PRO A 143 9.40 -0.26 -3.24
C PRO A 143 10.89 -0.14 -2.93
N ARG A 144 11.22 0.09 -1.66
CA ARG A 144 12.60 0.24 -1.18
C ARG A 144 13.05 -0.85 -0.20
N GLY A 145 12.14 -1.75 0.15
CA GLY A 145 12.39 -2.82 1.09
C GLY A 145 11.16 -3.68 1.24
N SER A 146 11.37 -4.91 1.69
CA SER A 146 10.30 -5.90 1.84
C SER A 146 9.21 -5.49 2.81
N ASP A 147 9.57 -4.71 3.85
CA ASP A 147 8.64 -4.32 4.91
C ASP A 147 8.07 -2.91 4.70
N MET A 148 8.41 -2.25 3.59
CA MET A 148 7.81 -0.97 3.20
C MET A 148 6.37 -1.24 2.76
N PHE A 149 5.42 -0.52 3.34
CA PHE A 149 4.02 -0.67 2.98
C PHE A 149 3.41 0.60 2.38
N GLY A 150 4.03 1.76 2.56
CA GLY A 150 3.46 3.02 2.10
C GLY A 150 4.35 4.22 2.29
N SER A 151 3.77 5.38 2.05
CA SER A 151 4.41 6.69 2.21
C SER A 151 3.56 7.58 3.09
N LEU A 152 4.23 8.44 3.87
CA LEU A 152 3.65 9.55 4.60
C LEU A 152 4.20 10.86 4.01
N VAL A 153 3.32 11.67 3.45
CA VAL A 153 3.65 13.00 2.93
C VAL A 153 3.15 14.05 3.92
N LEU A 154 4.08 14.76 4.54
CA LEU A 154 3.79 15.94 5.35
C LEU A 154 3.83 17.19 4.47
N VAL A 155 2.81 18.03 4.58
CA VAL A 155 2.69 19.31 3.89
C VAL A 155 2.82 20.44 4.90
N PHE A 156 3.90 21.20 4.80
CA PHE A 156 4.14 22.35 5.67
C PHE A 156 3.27 23.54 5.24
N PRO A 157 2.83 24.41 6.19
CA PRO A 157 1.87 25.48 5.94
C PRO A 157 2.48 26.71 5.22
N ALA A 158 3.14 26.49 4.08
CA ALA A 158 3.49 27.56 3.15
C ALA A 158 2.27 27.90 2.29
N ALA A 159 1.97 29.19 2.11
CA ALA A 159 0.84 29.63 1.30
C ALA A 159 1.02 29.24 -0.17
N HIS A 160 0.02 28.57 -0.75
CA HIS A 160 -0.03 28.16 -2.15
C HIS A 160 -1.46 27.91 -2.62
N GLU A 161 -1.67 27.90 -3.94
CA GLU A 161 -2.92 27.46 -4.58
C GLU A 161 -2.65 26.32 -5.57
N GLY A 162 -3.55 25.33 -5.63
CA GLY A 162 -3.32 24.10 -6.39
C GLY A 162 -2.41 23.14 -5.62
N GLY A 163 -1.80 22.16 -6.30
CA GLY A 163 -0.93 21.20 -5.63
C GLY A 163 -1.67 20.18 -4.75
N ALA A 164 -2.97 19.98 -4.97
CA ALA A 164 -3.72 18.87 -4.38
C ALA A 164 -3.12 17.54 -4.85
N ILE A 165 -3.17 16.53 -3.97
CA ILE A 165 -2.82 15.16 -4.33
C ILE A 165 -4.08 14.42 -4.78
N GLU A 166 -4.01 13.79 -5.94
CA GLU A 166 -5.02 12.88 -6.46
C GLU A 166 -4.52 11.45 -6.28
N LEU A 167 -5.38 10.55 -5.81
CA LEU A 167 -5.08 9.17 -5.42
C LEU A 167 -6.04 8.24 -6.16
N ARG A 168 -5.53 7.16 -6.75
CA ARG A 168 -6.29 6.21 -7.57
C ARG A 168 -5.95 4.77 -7.18
N HIS A 169 -6.98 3.96 -7.00
CA HIS A 169 -6.84 2.54 -6.66
C HIS A 169 -8.15 1.80 -6.99
N GLU A 170 -8.05 0.60 -7.58
CA GLU A 170 -9.21 -0.25 -7.92
C GLU A 170 -10.33 0.49 -8.70
N GLY A 171 -9.96 1.44 -9.57
CA GLY A 171 -10.90 2.21 -10.38
C GLY A 171 -11.64 3.34 -9.64
N ALA A 172 -11.32 3.58 -8.37
CA ALA A 172 -11.80 4.73 -7.60
C ALA A 172 -10.72 5.83 -7.52
N GLU A 173 -11.17 7.07 -7.36
CA GLU A 173 -10.33 8.27 -7.32
C GLU A 173 -10.72 9.17 -6.15
N TRP A 174 -9.72 9.72 -5.47
CA TRP A 174 -9.88 10.64 -4.35
C TRP A 174 -8.93 11.83 -4.48
N THR A 175 -9.31 12.97 -3.90
CA THR A 175 -8.48 14.18 -3.91
C THR A 175 -8.33 14.70 -2.49
N PHE A 176 -7.11 15.05 -2.10
CA PHE A 176 -6.84 15.80 -0.88
C PHE A 176 -6.15 17.12 -1.19
N ASP A 177 -6.88 18.20 -0.91
CA ASP A 177 -6.38 19.57 -1.02
C ASP A 177 -5.85 20.06 0.33
N SER A 178 -4.54 19.83 0.54
CA SER A 178 -3.84 20.28 1.74
C SER A 178 -3.80 21.81 1.89
N ALA A 179 -3.83 22.55 0.78
CA ALA A 179 -3.80 24.01 0.83
C ALA A 179 -5.08 24.55 1.48
N THR A 180 -6.23 24.10 0.98
CA THR A 180 -7.53 24.44 1.56
C THR A 180 -7.65 23.96 3.01
N ALA A 181 -7.23 22.72 3.29
CA ALA A 181 -7.31 22.16 4.64
C ALA A 181 -6.46 22.94 5.67
N LEU A 182 -5.23 23.33 5.30
CA LEU A 182 -4.34 24.09 6.17
C LEU A 182 -4.80 25.54 6.35
N ALA A 183 -5.33 26.17 5.29
CA ALA A 183 -5.87 27.53 5.36
C ALA A 183 -7.08 27.64 6.31
N ALA A 184 -7.83 26.55 6.49
CA ALA A 184 -8.95 26.49 7.44
C ALA A 184 -8.50 26.35 8.90
N SER A 185 -7.24 25.98 9.17
CA SER A 185 -6.74 25.81 10.53
C SER A 185 -6.41 27.15 11.17
N GLN A 186 -6.87 27.35 12.41
CA GLN A 186 -6.58 28.54 13.21
C GLN A 186 -5.31 28.41 14.06
N LYS A 187 -4.76 27.21 14.15
CA LYS A 187 -3.59 26.89 14.96
C LYS A 187 -2.43 26.40 14.07
N PRO A 188 -1.18 26.51 14.54
CA PRO A 188 -0.03 25.91 13.84
C PRO A 188 -0.31 24.44 13.54
N SER A 189 -0.25 24.06 12.27
CA SER A 189 -0.65 22.73 11.82
C SER A 189 0.18 22.24 10.65
N ILE A 190 0.23 20.92 10.47
CA ILE A 190 0.84 20.24 9.32
C ILE A 190 -0.25 19.42 8.63
N GLY A 191 -0.34 19.52 7.30
CA GLY A 191 -1.20 18.64 6.52
C GLY A 191 -0.50 17.30 6.34
N TYR A 192 -1.23 16.20 6.35
CA TYR A 192 -0.64 14.89 6.10
C TYR A 192 -1.50 14.05 5.18
N VAL A 193 -0.84 13.17 4.42
CA VAL A 193 -1.45 12.10 3.64
C VAL A 193 -0.57 10.88 3.80
N ALA A 194 -1.15 9.77 4.25
CA ALA A 194 -0.49 8.46 4.25
C ALA A 194 -1.26 7.51 3.35
N PHE A 195 -0.56 6.80 2.47
CA PHE A 195 -1.16 5.89 1.49
C PHE A 195 -0.29 4.66 1.27
N PHE A 196 -0.89 3.56 0.83
CA PHE A 196 -0.14 2.35 0.47
C PHE A 196 0.72 2.58 -0.78
N SER A 197 1.87 1.91 -0.84
CA SER A 197 2.91 2.20 -1.84
C SER A 197 2.47 1.90 -3.30
N ASP A 198 1.47 1.04 -3.45
CA ASP A 198 0.83 0.65 -4.71
C ASP A 198 -0.38 1.52 -5.09
N VAL A 199 -0.64 2.60 -4.35
CA VAL A 199 -1.64 3.59 -4.74
C VAL A 199 -1.04 4.54 -5.78
N GLU A 200 -1.65 4.57 -6.96
CA GLU A 200 -1.30 5.55 -7.98
C GLU A 200 -1.66 6.95 -7.49
N HIS A 201 -0.75 7.90 -7.64
CA HIS A 201 -0.96 9.25 -7.17
C HIS A 201 -0.30 10.30 -8.06
N GLU A 202 -0.84 11.50 -8.02
CA GLU A 202 -0.29 12.66 -8.71
C GLU A 202 -0.47 13.96 -7.94
N VAL A 203 0.39 14.93 -8.23
CA VAL A 203 0.33 16.29 -7.68
C VAL A 203 -0.14 17.22 -8.79
N THR A 204 -1.34 17.77 -8.62
CA THR A 204 -1.93 18.74 -9.55
C THR A 204 -1.08 20.02 -9.65
N PRO A 205 -1.17 20.79 -10.75
CA PRO A 205 -0.36 21.98 -10.93
C PRO A 205 -0.52 23.02 -9.80
N ILE A 206 0.62 23.54 -9.34
CA ILE A 206 0.66 24.67 -8.39
C ILE A 206 0.45 25.95 -9.19
N ARG A 207 -0.58 26.72 -8.86
CA ARG A 207 -0.94 27.96 -9.57
C ARG A 207 -0.24 29.17 -8.99
N SER A 208 -0.09 29.24 -7.67
CA SER A 208 0.60 30.33 -6.97
C SER A 208 1.27 29.81 -5.69
N GLY A 209 2.26 30.55 -5.19
CA GLY A 209 2.99 30.21 -3.96
C GLY A 209 3.90 28.99 -4.08
N TYR A 210 4.22 28.38 -2.93
CA TYR A 210 5.11 27.21 -2.86
C TYR A 210 4.51 26.13 -1.98
N ARG A 211 4.38 24.91 -2.52
CA ARG A 211 4.05 23.71 -1.75
C ARG A 211 5.35 23.04 -1.32
N VAL A 212 5.56 22.93 -0.01
CA VAL A 212 6.74 22.27 0.56
C VAL A 212 6.31 21.02 1.31
N THR A 213 6.90 19.89 0.95
CA THR A 213 6.59 18.60 1.56
C THR A 213 7.81 17.87 2.05
N VAL A 214 7.63 17.08 3.11
CA VAL A 214 8.60 16.07 3.56
C VAL A 214 7.93 14.72 3.49
N THR A 215 8.54 13.80 2.76
CA THR A 215 8.06 12.43 2.59
C THR A 215 8.86 11.49 3.49
N TYR A 216 8.15 10.59 4.16
CA TYR A 216 8.68 9.47 4.90
C TYR A 216 8.22 8.16 4.25
N ASN A 217 9.11 7.17 4.17
CA ASN A 217 8.74 5.80 3.86
C ASN A 217 8.17 5.15 5.12
N LEU A 218 7.05 4.44 5.01
CA LEU A 218 6.41 3.72 6.11
C LEU A 218 6.74 2.24 6.04
N TYR A 219 7.23 1.69 7.15
CA TYR A 219 7.59 0.29 7.27
C TYR A 219 6.87 -0.38 8.44
N TYR A 220 6.57 -1.67 8.30
CA TYR A 220 6.33 -2.52 9.46
C TYR A 220 7.65 -2.68 10.22
N ALA A 221 7.60 -2.52 11.53
CA ALA A 221 8.77 -2.62 12.40
C ALA A 221 8.78 -3.97 13.15
N ALA A 222 9.97 -4.43 13.56
CA ALA A 222 10.06 -5.46 14.59
C ALA A 222 9.66 -4.86 15.95
N GLU A 223 9.14 -5.67 16.86
CA GLU A 223 8.76 -5.23 18.21
C GLU A 223 9.91 -4.52 18.96
N SER A 224 11.17 -4.89 18.67
CA SER A 224 12.36 -4.27 19.25
C SER A 224 12.62 -2.84 18.79
N ASP A 225 12.09 -2.45 17.63
CA ASP A 225 12.35 -1.16 16.98
C ASP A 225 11.20 -0.16 17.22
N ALA A 226 10.12 -0.62 17.85
CA ALA A 226 9.01 0.21 18.26
C ALA A 226 9.47 1.09 19.45
N VAL A 227 9.61 2.39 19.21
CA VAL A 227 9.72 3.35 20.31
C VAL A 227 8.38 3.34 21.05
N LEU A 228 8.37 2.88 22.30
CA LEU A 228 7.23 2.93 23.21
C LEU A 228 6.92 4.40 23.59
N GLY A 229 6.48 5.17 22.60
CA GLY A 229 6.21 6.61 22.69
C GLY A 229 4.76 6.89 23.07
N GLY A 230 4.32 6.38 24.22
CA GLY A 230 2.97 6.60 24.73
C GLY A 230 2.63 5.51 25.72
N GLY A 231 2.32 5.88 26.97
CA GLY A 231 2.14 4.93 28.07
C GLY A 231 1.22 3.78 27.69
N ASP A 232 1.68 2.57 28.01
CA ASP A 232 1.04 1.24 27.89
C ASP A 232 -0.32 1.19 28.61
N ARG A 233 -1.29 1.95 28.12
CA ARG A 233 -2.69 1.68 28.36
C ARG A 233 -3.19 0.98 27.12
N PRO A 234 -3.47 -0.33 27.18
CA PRO A 234 -4.28 -0.96 26.15
C PRO A 234 -5.63 -0.26 26.15
N VAL A 235 -5.78 0.77 25.33
CA VAL A 235 -7.07 1.39 25.07
C VAL A 235 -7.81 0.36 24.25
N ALA A 236 -8.67 -0.45 24.89
CA ALA A 236 -9.60 -1.30 24.18
C ALA A 236 -10.35 -0.39 23.19
N ARG A 237 -10.12 -0.62 21.90
CA ARG A 237 -10.84 0.02 20.81
C ARG A 237 -11.60 -1.12 20.16
N ASP A 238 -12.89 -0.91 19.96
CA ASP A 238 -13.72 -1.88 19.26
C ASP A 238 -13.12 -2.14 17.86
N PRO A 239 -13.28 -3.36 17.31
CA PRO A 239 -12.89 -3.64 15.94
C PRO A 239 -13.52 -2.59 15.00
N PRO A 240 -12.80 -2.18 13.93
CA PRO A 240 -13.40 -1.33 12.91
C PRO A 240 -14.73 -1.89 12.41
N ALA A 241 -15.69 -1.01 12.10
CA ALA A 241 -17.03 -1.43 11.68
C ALA A 241 -17.02 -2.39 10.48
N ASN A 242 -16.07 -2.20 9.57
CA ASN A 242 -15.84 -3.08 8.43
C ASN A 242 -15.30 -4.46 8.81
N GLU A 243 -14.43 -4.56 9.82
CA GLU A 243 -13.97 -5.85 10.34
C GLU A 243 -15.13 -6.63 10.97
N ALA A 244 -15.95 -5.96 11.79
CA ALA A 244 -17.13 -6.57 12.39
C ALA A 244 -18.15 -7.04 11.33
N ALA A 245 -18.43 -6.20 10.33
CA ALA A 245 -19.32 -6.53 9.23
C ALA A 245 -18.79 -7.72 8.39
N PHE A 246 -17.50 -7.70 8.06
CA PHE A 246 -16.86 -8.79 7.30
C PHE A 246 -16.89 -10.11 8.09
N LYS A 247 -16.53 -10.08 9.38
CA LYS A 247 -16.57 -11.26 10.25
C LYS A 247 -17.99 -11.85 10.36
N ALA A 248 -18.99 -11.00 10.58
CA ALA A 248 -20.38 -11.44 10.66
C ALA A 248 -20.87 -12.02 9.33
N GLY A 249 -20.56 -11.37 8.21
CA GLY A 249 -20.91 -11.85 6.88
C GLY A 249 -20.25 -13.19 6.54
N LEU A 250 -18.96 -13.34 6.86
CA LEU A 250 -18.21 -14.55 6.50
C LEU A 250 -18.71 -15.72 7.33
N ARG A 251 -19.02 -15.49 8.61
CA ARG A 251 -19.67 -16.46 9.46
C ARG A 251 -21.03 -16.89 8.90
N ALA A 252 -21.89 -15.94 8.54
CA ALA A 252 -23.22 -16.25 7.99
C ALA A 252 -23.13 -17.07 6.70
N LEU A 253 -22.17 -16.74 5.81
CA LEU A 253 -21.91 -17.51 4.59
C LEU A 253 -21.45 -18.94 4.90
N LEU A 254 -20.59 -19.12 5.90
CA LEU A 254 -20.09 -20.43 6.31
C LEU A 254 -21.12 -21.29 7.07
N GLU A 255 -22.09 -20.66 7.73
CA GLU A 255 -23.21 -21.34 8.40
C GLU A 255 -24.32 -21.76 7.43
N ASP A 256 -24.35 -21.22 6.21
CA ASP A 256 -25.25 -21.67 5.14
C ASP A 256 -24.83 -23.05 4.60
N GLU A 257 -25.60 -24.09 4.93
CA GLU A 257 -25.35 -25.47 4.50
C GLU A 257 -25.46 -25.66 2.97
N ALA A 258 -26.17 -24.76 2.26
CA ALA A 258 -26.24 -24.80 0.81
C ALA A 258 -24.95 -24.30 0.13
N TYR A 259 -24.14 -23.53 0.86
CA TYR A 259 -22.86 -23.04 0.35
C TYR A 259 -21.76 -24.07 0.60
N MET A 260 -21.12 -24.58 -0.45
CA MET A 260 -20.01 -25.56 -0.40
C MET A 260 -20.25 -26.80 0.49
N PRO A 261 -21.37 -27.54 0.34
CA PRO A 261 -21.77 -28.62 1.25
C PRO A 261 -20.67 -29.68 1.50
N ASP A 262 -19.91 -30.03 0.45
CA ASP A 262 -18.81 -31.00 0.48
C ASP A 262 -17.46 -30.39 0.91
N GLY A 263 -17.46 -29.11 1.32
CA GLY A 263 -16.27 -28.31 1.55
C GLY A 263 -15.63 -27.81 0.26
N GLY A 264 -14.42 -27.29 0.36
CA GLY A 264 -13.62 -26.88 -0.79
C GLY A 264 -12.70 -25.70 -0.48
N VAL A 265 -12.41 -24.91 -1.52
CA VAL A 265 -11.45 -23.81 -1.44
C VAL A 265 -12.11 -22.47 -1.77
N LEU A 266 -12.00 -21.51 -0.84
CA LEU A 266 -12.32 -20.11 -1.07
C LEU A 266 -11.08 -19.33 -1.47
N GLY A 267 -11.23 -18.45 -2.45
CA GLY A 267 -10.19 -17.54 -2.91
C GLY A 267 -10.58 -16.09 -2.66
N PHE A 268 -9.62 -15.31 -2.19
CA PHE A 268 -9.71 -13.85 -2.13
C PHE A 268 -8.52 -13.27 -2.87
N GLY A 269 -8.74 -12.63 -4.01
CA GLY A 269 -7.74 -11.73 -4.57
C GLY A 269 -7.46 -10.61 -3.57
N LEU A 270 -6.19 -10.44 -3.18
CA LEU A 270 -5.81 -9.36 -2.29
C LEU A 270 -5.92 -8.03 -3.03
N ARG A 271 -6.32 -6.98 -2.30
CA ARG A 271 -6.55 -5.65 -2.85
C ARG A 271 -5.26 -4.97 -3.25
N HIS A 272 -4.19 -5.22 -2.50
CA HIS A 272 -2.92 -4.55 -2.68
C HIS A 272 -1.88 -5.38 -3.43
N GLN A 273 -0.92 -4.67 -4.02
CA GLN A 273 0.33 -5.23 -4.51
C GLN A 273 1.41 -5.22 -3.42
N TYR A 274 2.32 -6.19 -3.47
CA TYR A 274 3.35 -6.36 -2.46
C TYR A 274 4.76 -6.33 -3.05
N PRO A 275 5.75 -5.76 -2.34
CA PRO A 275 7.14 -5.78 -2.79
C PRO A 275 7.71 -7.20 -2.83
N CYS A 276 8.37 -7.53 -3.93
CA CYS A 276 9.05 -8.79 -4.20
C CYS A 276 10.50 -8.48 -4.59
N ASP A 277 11.48 -9.16 -3.97
CA ASP A 277 12.90 -9.00 -4.26
C ASP A 277 13.25 -9.84 -5.49
N ARG A 278 13.64 -9.18 -6.59
CA ARG A 278 13.99 -9.83 -7.85
C ARG A 278 15.36 -10.51 -7.81
N GLN A 279 16.24 -10.07 -6.92
CA GLN A 279 17.62 -10.53 -6.87
C GLN A 279 17.81 -11.64 -5.84
N ASP A 280 16.93 -11.73 -4.86
CA ASP A 280 16.99 -12.73 -3.80
C ASP A 280 15.65 -13.44 -3.59
N PRO A 281 15.42 -14.57 -4.30
CA PRO A 281 14.20 -15.36 -4.17
C PRO A 281 13.91 -15.84 -2.75
N THR A 282 14.91 -15.92 -1.87
CA THR A 282 14.72 -16.37 -0.48
C THR A 282 13.91 -15.38 0.38
N LYS A 283 13.84 -14.11 -0.05
CA LYS A 283 13.04 -13.06 0.60
C LYS A 283 11.58 -13.02 0.14
N ASN A 284 11.22 -13.85 -0.84
CA ASN A 284 9.89 -13.94 -1.43
C ASN A 284 9.07 -15.10 -0.86
N ASP A 285 9.43 -15.62 0.32
CA ASP A 285 8.61 -16.60 1.03
C ASP A 285 7.24 -16.01 1.37
N LEU A 286 6.18 -16.61 0.84
CA LEU A 286 4.79 -16.17 1.03
C LEU A 286 4.38 -16.15 2.51
N LYS A 287 5.01 -16.95 3.37
CA LYS A 287 4.77 -16.88 4.82
C LYS A 287 5.24 -15.56 5.43
N GLN A 288 6.28 -14.94 4.86
CA GLN A 288 6.73 -13.63 5.31
C GLN A 288 5.75 -12.52 4.89
N PHE A 289 5.07 -12.68 3.75
CA PHE A 289 4.06 -11.73 3.28
C PHE A 289 2.85 -11.63 4.21
N GLU A 290 2.52 -12.68 4.97
CA GLU A 290 1.46 -12.62 5.98
C GLU A 290 1.67 -11.48 6.99
N ARG A 291 2.93 -11.18 7.32
CA ARG A 291 3.29 -10.08 8.23
C ARG A 291 3.28 -8.71 7.54
N ARG A 292 3.29 -8.70 6.21
CA ARG A 292 3.37 -7.50 5.35
C ARG A 292 2.00 -7.10 4.76
N LEU A 293 0.94 -7.88 5.01
CA LEU A 293 -0.39 -7.59 4.46
C LEU A 293 -0.88 -6.20 4.83
N LYS A 294 -1.43 -5.48 3.85
CA LYS A 294 -1.86 -4.08 3.95
C LYS A 294 -3.34 -3.99 4.31
N GLY A 295 -3.67 -3.14 5.28
CA GLY A 295 -5.06 -2.76 5.62
C GLY A 295 -6.04 -3.93 5.64
N SER A 296 -7.04 -3.87 4.75
CA SER A 296 -8.12 -4.87 4.64
C SER A 296 -7.63 -6.28 4.28
N ASP A 297 -6.48 -6.43 3.62
CA ASP A 297 -5.92 -7.76 3.33
C ASP A 297 -5.42 -8.45 4.62
N ALA A 298 -4.83 -7.66 5.53
CA ALA A 298 -4.45 -8.18 6.84
C ALA A 298 -5.69 -8.47 7.71
N MET A 299 -6.68 -7.59 7.68
CA MET A 299 -7.97 -7.78 8.35
C MET A 299 -8.63 -9.09 7.92
N LEU A 300 -8.67 -9.36 6.60
CA LEU A 300 -9.16 -10.61 6.03
C LEU A 300 -8.47 -11.83 6.65
N LEU A 301 -7.14 -11.86 6.66
CA LEU A 301 -6.37 -12.96 7.25
C LEU A 301 -6.67 -13.14 8.76
N ARG A 302 -6.73 -12.04 9.52
CA ARG A 302 -7.06 -12.07 10.95
C ARG A 302 -8.45 -12.65 11.20
N VAL A 303 -9.46 -12.22 10.43
CA VAL A 303 -10.84 -12.71 10.56
C VAL A 303 -10.94 -14.20 10.22
N CYS A 304 -10.31 -14.66 9.12
CA CYS A 304 -10.30 -16.07 8.77
C CYS A 304 -9.71 -16.93 9.89
N ARG A 305 -8.58 -16.50 10.47
CA ARG A 305 -7.93 -17.20 11.60
C ARG A 305 -8.80 -17.18 12.85
N ALA A 306 -9.46 -16.05 13.16
CA ALA A 306 -10.36 -15.93 14.31
C ALA A 306 -11.57 -16.87 14.20
N LEU A 307 -12.04 -17.16 12.98
CA LEU A 307 -13.10 -18.13 12.72
C LEU A 307 -12.61 -19.59 12.70
N GLY A 308 -11.30 -19.83 12.89
CA GLY A 308 -10.71 -21.17 12.91
C GLY A 308 -10.42 -21.75 11.53
N LEU A 309 -10.40 -20.92 10.48
CA LEU A 309 -10.17 -21.38 9.11
C LEU A 309 -8.68 -21.49 8.80
N GLU A 310 -8.31 -22.51 8.02
CA GLU A 310 -6.96 -22.63 7.48
C GLU A 310 -6.82 -21.69 6.28
N ALA A 311 -6.13 -20.56 6.50
CA ALA A 311 -5.89 -19.52 5.51
C ALA A 311 -4.39 -19.36 5.23
N SER A 312 -4.02 -19.31 3.95
CA SER A 312 -2.64 -19.15 3.50
C SER A 312 -2.53 -18.16 2.35
N VAL A 313 -1.48 -17.33 2.37
CA VAL A 313 -1.13 -16.46 1.24
C VAL A 313 -0.54 -17.29 0.11
N GLN A 314 -1.05 -17.08 -1.10
CA GLN A 314 -0.66 -17.81 -2.31
C GLN A 314 -0.52 -16.85 -3.50
N VAL A 315 0.02 -17.37 -4.60
CA VAL A 315 0.14 -16.65 -5.87
C VAL A 315 -0.50 -17.47 -6.99
N VAL A 316 -1.22 -16.81 -7.88
CA VAL A 316 -1.75 -17.43 -9.11
C VAL A 316 -0.95 -16.94 -10.31
N TYR A 317 -0.40 -17.88 -11.07
CA TYR A 317 0.18 -17.65 -12.38
C TYR A 317 -0.86 -17.95 -13.45
N LYS A 318 -1.16 -16.97 -14.30
CA LYS A 318 -2.10 -17.12 -15.43
C LYS A 318 -1.30 -17.17 -16.73
N THR A 319 -1.58 -18.16 -17.57
CA THR A 319 -0.99 -18.34 -18.91
C THR A 319 -2.11 -18.55 -19.92
N TYR A 320 -1.79 -18.58 -21.22
CA TYR A 320 -2.79 -18.96 -22.24
C TYR A 320 -3.35 -20.39 -22.06
N ALA A 321 -2.55 -21.31 -21.52
CA ALA A 321 -2.94 -22.72 -21.33
C ALA A 321 -3.70 -22.99 -20.02
N GLY A 322 -3.78 -22.02 -19.11
CA GLY A 322 -4.54 -22.20 -17.87
C GLY A 322 -4.00 -21.36 -16.73
N SER A 323 -4.24 -21.81 -15.49
CA SER A 323 -3.75 -21.12 -14.30
C SER A 323 -3.27 -22.10 -13.25
N ALA A 324 -2.20 -21.74 -12.56
CA ALA A 324 -1.64 -22.53 -11.47
C ALA A 324 -1.53 -21.69 -10.20
N LEU A 325 -1.97 -22.27 -9.08
CA LEU A 325 -1.92 -21.70 -7.74
C LEU A 325 -0.74 -22.32 -6.98
N LEU A 326 0.14 -21.47 -6.43
CA LEU A 326 1.37 -21.89 -5.77
C LEU A 326 1.53 -21.24 -4.39
N ASP A 327 2.28 -21.94 -3.54
CA ASP A 327 2.68 -21.49 -2.19
C ASP A 327 4.01 -20.71 -2.17
N ARG A 328 4.55 -20.38 -3.34
CA ARG A 328 5.82 -19.68 -3.51
C ARG A 328 5.83 -18.83 -4.77
N VAL A 329 6.62 -17.77 -4.73
CA VAL A 329 7.00 -17.03 -5.94
C VAL A 329 8.07 -17.83 -6.69
N VAL A 330 7.84 -18.03 -7.98
CA VAL A 330 8.73 -18.71 -8.92
C VAL A 330 9.43 -17.68 -9.79
N ASP A 331 10.73 -17.88 -9.99
CA ASP A 331 11.53 -17.15 -10.96
C ASP A 331 11.48 -17.85 -12.33
N PHE A 332 11.27 -17.07 -13.39
CA PHE A 332 11.17 -17.55 -14.76
C PHE A 332 12.34 -17.05 -15.64
N GLU A 333 13.31 -16.30 -15.10
CA GLU A 333 14.38 -15.65 -15.87
C GLU A 333 15.21 -16.62 -16.74
N ASP A 334 15.36 -17.88 -16.31
CA ASP A 334 16.12 -18.91 -17.04
C ASP A 334 15.27 -19.77 -17.99
N ARG A 335 14.02 -19.38 -18.29
CA ARG A 335 13.09 -20.21 -19.06
C ARG A 335 12.76 -19.65 -20.45
N ASP A 336 13.14 -20.40 -21.47
CA ASP A 336 12.82 -20.15 -22.89
C ASP A 336 11.61 -21.00 -23.40
N ASP A 337 10.87 -21.66 -22.50
CA ASP A 337 9.78 -22.58 -22.89
C ASP A 337 8.51 -21.83 -23.34
N PRO A 338 7.74 -22.39 -24.30
CA PRO A 338 6.45 -21.82 -24.72
C PRO A 338 5.46 -21.78 -23.54
N GLU A 339 4.65 -20.71 -23.47
CA GLU A 339 3.65 -20.48 -22.40
C GLU A 339 2.69 -21.65 -22.15
N GLU A 340 2.48 -22.50 -23.16
CA GLU A 340 1.62 -23.67 -23.10
C GLU A 340 2.11 -24.74 -22.11
N ASP A 341 3.43 -24.85 -21.91
CA ASP A 341 4.04 -25.83 -20.99
C ASP A 341 4.27 -25.28 -19.57
N VAL A 342 3.93 -24.01 -19.33
CA VAL A 342 4.21 -23.35 -18.05
C VAL A 342 3.36 -23.92 -16.91
N VAL A 343 2.06 -24.11 -17.13
CA VAL A 343 1.14 -24.63 -16.10
C VAL A 343 1.50 -26.07 -15.70
N TYR A 344 1.81 -26.92 -16.68
CA TYR A 344 2.24 -28.30 -16.43
C TYR A 344 3.57 -28.39 -15.70
N TRP A 345 4.52 -27.50 -16.04
CA TRP A 345 5.78 -27.40 -15.33
C TRP A 345 5.61 -26.92 -13.90
N LEU A 346 4.76 -25.90 -13.66
CA LEU A 346 4.46 -25.40 -12.32
C LEU A 346 3.85 -26.51 -11.45
N LYS A 347 2.93 -27.31 -12.03
CA LYS A 347 2.36 -28.50 -11.38
C LYS A 347 3.42 -29.55 -11.06
N SER A 348 4.22 -29.97 -12.03
CA SER A 348 5.16 -31.09 -11.88
C SER A 348 6.42 -30.74 -11.05
N THR A 349 6.90 -29.51 -11.15
CA THR A 349 8.16 -29.06 -10.52
C THR A 349 7.91 -28.48 -9.13
N TYR A 350 6.84 -27.71 -8.97
CA TYR A 350 6.55 -26.99 -7.71
C TYR A 350 5.29 -27.49 -7.02
N ASN A 351 4.70 -28.60 -7.49
CA ASN A 351 3.48 -29.15 -6.94
C ASN A 351 2.32 -28.13 -6.94
N GLY A 352 2.30 -27.25 -7.94
CA GLY A 352 1.27 -26.23 -8.12
C GLY A 352 -0.10 -26.86 -8.38
N MET A 353 -1.15 -26.27 -7.81
CA MET A 353 -2.52 -26.70 -8.03
C MET A 353 -3.03 -26.05 -9.33
N VAL A 354 -3.35 -26.87 -10.33
CA VAL A 354 -3.96 -26.36 -11.57
C VAL A 354 -5.39 -25.97 -11.27
N LEU A 355 -5.75 -24.73 -11.59
CA LEU A 355 -7.08 -24.21 -11.36
C LEU A 355 -8.00 -24.60 -12.51
N LYS A 356 -9.24 -24.98 -12.17
CA LYS A 356 -10.26 -25.32 -13.16
C LYS A 356 -10.50 -24.17 -14.12
N SER A 357 -10.48 -24.47 -15.43
CA SER A 357 -10.72 -23.48 -16.49
C SER A 357 -12.12 -23.66 -17.11
N GLU A 358 -12.56 -22.71 -17.94
CA GLU A 358 -13.81 -22.84 -18.70
C GLU A 358 -13.67 -23.77 -19.92
N TYR A 359 -12.43 -24.12 -20.30
CA TYR A 359 -12.11 -24.80 -21.56
C TYR A 359 -11.69 -26.26 -21.38
N THR A 360 -11.29 -26.64 -20.16
CA THR A 360 -10.80 -27.96 -19.79
C THR A 360 -11.53 -28.43 -18.53
N ASP A 361 -11.78 -29.74 -18.41
CA ASP A 361 -12.37 -30.34 -17.21
C ASP A 361 -11.57 -31.60 -16.87
N GLU A 362 -10.34 -31.38 -16.40
CA GLU A 362 -9.41 -32.47 -16.07
C GLU A 362 -9.49 -32.82 -14.58
N GLU A 363 -9.39 -34.11 -14.25
CA GLU A 363 -9.67 -34.66 -12.91
C GLU A 363 -8.76 -34.10 -11.80
N TYR A 364 -7.60 -33.56 -12.17
CA TYR A 364 -6.65 -32.97 -11.22
C TYR A 364 -6.85 -31.47 -10.98
N GLU A 365 -7.81 -30.83 -11.66
CA GLU A 365 -8.07 -29.40 -11.52
C GLU A 365 -8.80 -29.10 -10.20
N VAL A 366 -8.39 -28.02 -9.53
CA VAL A 366 -8.98 -27.55 -8.29
C VAL A 366 -9.93 -26.40 -8.60
N SER A 367 -11.17 -26.52 -8.13
CA SER A 367 -12.14 -25.41 -8.17
C SER A 367 -11.95 -24.49 -6.97
N VAL A 368 -11.78 -23.20 -7.23
CA VAL A 368 -11.70 -22.15 -6.21
C VAL A 368 -12.91 -21.23 -6.37
N SER A 369 -13.69 -21.09 -5.30
CA SER A 369 -14.78 -20.12 -5.24
C SER A 369 -14.23 -18.76 -4.84
N TRP A 370 -14.10 -17.86 -5.81
CA TRP A 370 -13.52 -16.53 -5.61
C TRP A 370 -14.56 -15.55 -5.05
N VAL A 371 -14.35 -15.10 -3.82
CA VAL A 371 -15.15 -14.02 -3.21
C VAL A 371 -14.71 -12.67 -3.74
N THR A 372 -13.41 -12.41 -3.80
CA THR A 372 -12.86 -11.25 -4.53
C THR A 372 -12.05 -11.75 -5.73
N PRO A 373 -12.19 -11.13 -6.92
CA PRO A 373 -11.50 -11.61 -8.11
C PRO A 373 -9.98 -11.44 -7.96
N TYR A 374 -9.21 -12.41 -8.45
CA TYR A 374 -7.75 -12.30 -8.52
C TYR A 374 -7.32 -11.40 -9.69
N ALA A 375 -6.71 -10.25 -9.37
CA ALA A 375 -6.03 -9.40 -10.35
C ALA A 375 -4.96 -10.21 -11.10
N ARG A 376 -4.89 -10.07 -12.43
CA ARG A 376 -4.00 -10.92 -13.25
C ARG A 376 -2.52 -10.63 -12.90
N ASN A 377 -1.81 -11.61 -12.35
CA ASN A 377 -0.38 -11.76 -12.65
C ASN A 377 -0.30 -12.51 -13.97
N ASP A 378 0.21 -11.87 -15.00
CA ASP A 378 0.61 -12.56 -16.22
C ASP A 378 1.93 -13.30 -15.91
N ALA A 379 1.98 -14.60 -16.19
CA ALA A 379 3.14 -15.44 -15.87
C ALA A 379 4.43 -14.97 -16.55
N MET A 380 4.32 -14.26 -17.69
CA MET A 380 5.46 -13.72 -18.43
C MET A 380 5.71 -12.23 -18.17
N SER A 381 4.81 -11.57 -17.43
CA SER A 381 5.03 -10.21 -16.97
C SER A 381 4.80 -10.10 -15.46
N LEU A 382 5.90 -10.19 -14.71
CA LEU A 382 6.03 -9.35 -13.51
C LEU A 382 5.70 -7.91 -13.97
N PRO A 383 4.90 -7.10 -13.25
CA PRO A 383 4.42 -5.83 -13.77
C PRO A 383 5.60 -4.86 -14.02
N PHE A 384 6.08 -4.83 -15.27
CA PHE A 384 7.26 -4.09 -15.73
C PHE A 384 6.96 -2.64 -16.15
N MET A 385 5.76 -2.13 -15.86
CA MET A 385 5.39 -0.78 -16.29
C MET A 385 4.78 0.00 -15.14
N THR A 386 5.62 0.57 -14.30
CA THR A 386 5.19 1.61 -13.37
C THR A 386 6.15 2.79 -13.46
N TYR A 387 5.60 3.98 -13.70
CA TYR A 387 6.34 5.20 -13.42
C TYR A 387 6.51 5.24 -11.91
N GLY A 388 7.77 5.25 -11.49
CA GLY A 388 8.15 5.17 -10.09
C GLY A 388 8.57 6.53 -9.58
N ASN A 389 8.67 6.63 -8.26
CA ASN A 389 9.18 7.83 -7.62
C ASN A 389 10.68 8.06 -7.97
N GLU A 390 11.42 6.96 -8.16
CA GLU A 390 12.83 6.84 -8.55
C GLU A 390 13.05 5.43 -9.16
N ALA A 391 14.18 5.18 -9.80
CA ALA A 391 14.53 3.84 -10.30
C ALA A 391 14.85 2.83 -9.19
N ASP A 392 14.49 1.57 -9.41
CA ASP A 392 14.94 0.42 -8.60
C ASP A 392 14.93 -0.87 -9.44
N VAL A 393 16.06 -1.57 -9.49
CA VAL A 393 16.22 -2.86 -10.20
C VAL A 393 16.01 -4.08 -9.31
N THR A 394 15.87 -3.85 -8.00
CA THR A 394 15.84 -4.91 -6.99
C THR A 394 14.42 -5.30 -6.66
N TRP A 395 13.50 -4.34 -6.57
CA TRP A 395 12.14 -4.59 -6.12
C TRP A 395 11.11 -4.49 -7.25
N ALA A 396 10.15 -5.40 -7.26
CA ALA A 396 8.96 -5.34 -8.11
C ALA A 396 7.69 -5.53 -7.27
N TYR A 397 6.55 -5.13 -7.82
CA TYR A 397 5.24 -5.43 -7.23
C TYR A 397 4.73 -6.79 -7.70
N ILE A 398 4.03 -7.51 -6.82
CA ILE A 398 3.32 -8.75 -7.15
C ILE A 398 1.91 -8.72 -6.56
N HIS A 399 0.93 -9.24 -7.29
CA HIS A 399 -0.39 -9.53 -6.72
C HIS A 399 -0.37 -10.88 -6.03
N LEU A 400 -1.08 -10.98 -4.91
CA LEU A 400 -1.21 -12.21 -4.13
C LEU A 400 -2.69 -12.49 -3.86
N CYS A 401 -2.99 -13.71 -3.43
CA CYS A 401 -4.31 -14.11 -2.96
C CYS A 401 -4.23 -14.67 -1.55
N LEU A 402 -5.36 -14.65 -0.86
CA LEU A 402 -5.59 -15.51 0.28
C LEU A 402 -6.45 -16.69 -0.14
N VAL A 403 -5.98 -17.88 0.19
CA VAL A 403 -6.70 -19.13 -0.05
C VAL A 403 -7.12 -19.70 1.29
N VAL A 404 -8.40 -20.05 1.41
CA VAL A 404 -9.01 -20.49 2.66
C VAL A 404 -9.69 -21.83 2.44
N LYS A 405 -9.31 -22.85 3.21
CA LYS A 405 -9.96 -24.16 3.16
C LYS A 405 -11.27 -24.14 3.95
N VAL A 406 -12.34 -24.58 3.32
CA VAL A 406 -13.67 -24.70 3.92
C VAL A 406 -13.97 -26.18 4.16
N PRO A 407 -14.25 -26.60 5.40
CA PRO A 407 -14.63 -27.99 5.69
C PRO A 407 -16.04 -28.31 5.16
N ALA A 408 -16.31 -29.60 4.94
CA ALA A 408 -17.65 -30.10 4.64
C ALA A 408 -18.60 -29.90 5.83
N VAL A 409 -19.90 -29.90 5.56
CA VAL A 409 -20.95 -29.83 6.59
C VAL A 409 -21.02 -31.18 7.36
N PRO A 410 -21.22 -31.19 8.70
CA PRO A 410 -21.38 -30.03 9.60
C PRO A 410 -20.04 -29.37 9.96
N ARG A 411 -20.01 -28.04 9.87
CA ARG A 411 -18.80 -27.24 10.10
C ARG A 411 -18.71 -26.78 11.55
N ALA A 412 -17.49 -26.79 12.11
CA ALA A 412 -17.19 -26.09 13.35
C ALA A 412 -16.64 -24.71 13.00
N VAL A 413 -17.48 -23.67 13.06
CA VAL A 413 -17.03 -22.27 12.98
C VAL A 413 -16.89 -21.74 14.39
N ASN A 414 -15.73 -21.17 14.73
CA ASN A 414 -15.52 -20.60 16.07
C ASN A 414 -16.51 -19.44 16.31
N VAL A 415 -17.17 -19.46 17.47
CA VAL A 415 -18.19 -18.48 17.86
C VAL A 415 -17.57 -17.18 18.33
#